data_AF-A0A497KIS6-F1
#
_entry.id   AF-A0A497KIS6-F1
#
_cell.length_a   1.000
_cell.length_b   1.000
_cell.length_c   1.000
_cell.angle_alpha   90.00
_cell.angle_beta   90.00
_cell.angle_gamma   90.00
#
_symmetry.space_group_name_H-M   'P 1'
#
loop_
_entity.id
_entity.type
_entity.pdbx_description
1 polymer ?
#
loop_
_entity_poly.entity_id
_entity_poly.type
_entity_poly.pdbx_seq_one_letter_code
_entity_poly.pdbx_strand_id
1 'polypeptide(L)'
;MINGLVTLYFAPSLYRTYRNTQRRFYLYWGLGYLFYGINIIIRLFTPEGIEISLGGMIAFFFVMLGFVFMVIGVGELIDKTKLMLASTLIIFLPALQYVFGTEWVPISLAFATLPYLFIALSLIIISWKWKVDLRLLSVGWIILLIVNIGFFINKIDPGFVDLLSTVSKIIIYIGMVQPSFSFLVDDLRSFLLGGIPTKYSTVIHGSLNLVNLKNATRERDVAWINERVDNNSKIGVRTVLITLYDLITARNITHYDENEDLYIVRILQGTRNILNTFEERIMSINDDLNQIDILFSDIINFSTERKVPCEIIIYTFSHMVHTHGWRRVYSFITTKIPLIKSSNVVLTGFYYPESHEKKSEILTFERMADSIINQ
;
A
#
# COMPACT_ATOMS: atom_id res chain seq x y z
N MET A 1 -14.59 27.08 -11.66
CA MET A 1 -13.17 27.50 -11.53
C MET A 1 -12.43 26.71 -10.43
N ILE A 2 -12.92 26.70 -9.18
CA ILE A 2 -12.29 25.98 -8.06
C ILE A 2 -12.07 24.48 -8.39
N ASN A 3 -13.08 23.82 -8.95
CA ASN A 3 -13.01 22.43 -9.38
C ASN A 3 -11.81 22.14 -10.31
N GLY A 4 -11.59 23.00 -11.32
CA GLY A 4 -10.48 22.86 -12.27
C GLY A 4 -9.11 23.02 -11.61
N LEU A 5 -8.95 24.03 -10.74
CA LEU A 5 -7.70 24.27 -10.02
C LEU A 5 -7.35 23.13 -9.06
N VAL A 6 -8.33 22.62 -8.30
CA VAL A 6 -8.15 21.47 -7.41
C VAL A 6 -7.75 20.22 -8.21
N THR A 7 -8.42 19.98 -9.35
CA THR A 7 -8.12 18.85 -10.24
C THR A 7 -6.68 18.95 -10.78
N LEU A 8 -6.24 20.14 -11.20
CA LEU A 8 -4.87 20.36 -11.68
C LEU A 8 -3.82 20.22 -10.56
N TYR A 9 -4.14 20.63 -9.33
CA TYR A 9 -3.23 20.51 -8.19
C TYR A 9 -2.88 19.06 -7.83
N PHE A 10 -3.81 18.12 -8.03
CA PHE A 10 -3.54 16.71 -7.75
C PHE A 10 -2.50 16.10 -8.70
N ALA A 11 -2.39 16.58 -9.94
CA ALA A 11 -1.44 16.06 -10.92
C ALA A 11 0.04 16.15 -10.46
N PRO A 12 0.60 17.32 -10.09
CA PRO A 12 1.99 17.41 -9.63
C PRO A 12 2.21 16.66 -8.32
N SER A 13 1.21 16.58 -7.43
CA SER A 13 1.33 15.81 -6.20
C SER A 13 1.45 14.31 -6.48
N LEU A 14 0.59 13.74 -7.33
CA LEU A 14 0.66 12.33 -7.68
C LEU A 14 1.93 12.02 -8.48
N TYR A 15 2.40 12.95 -9.32
CA TYR A 15 3.68 12.81 -9.99
C TYR A 15 4.87 12.79 -9.02
N ARG A 16 4.82 13.56 -7.93
CA ARG A 16 5.82 13.49 -6.86
C ARG A 16 5.78 12.13 -6.15
N THR A 17 4.59 11.61 -5.85
CA THR A 17 4.43 10.27 -5.28
C THR A 17 4.96 9.20 -6.24
N TYR A 18 4.73 9.34 -7.55
CA TYR A 18 5.32 8.47 -8.57
C TYR A 18 6.85 8.53 -8.56
N ARG A 19 7.45 9.72 -8.51
CA ARG A 19 8.93 9.85 -8.46
C ARG A 19 9.54 9.11 -7.27
N ASN A 20 8.86 9.14 -6.13
CA ASN A 20 9.34 8.50 -4.90
C ASN A 20 9.11 6.98 -4.91
N THR A 21 7.94 6.52 -5.38
CA THR A 21 7.52 5.11 -5.29
C THR A 21 7.78 4.30 -6.57
N GLN A 22 8.06 4.98 -7.69
CA GLN A 22 8.16 4.42 -9.05
C GLN A 22 6.92 3.63 -9.51
N ARG A 23 5.75 3.80 -8.85
CA ARG A 23 4.51 3.07 -9.18
C ARG A 23 3.72 3.76 -10.28
N ARG A 24 3.59 3.09 -11.43
CA ARG A 24 2.94 3.61 -12.64
C ARG A 24 1.48 4.01 -12.44
N PHE A 25 0.77 3.43 -11.48
CA PHE A 25 -0.58 3.85 -11.07
C PHE A 25 -0.65 5.37 -10.85
N TYR A 26 0.26 5.93 -10.04
CA TYR A 26 0.29 7.36 -9.71
C TYR A 26 0.65 8.23 -10.90
N LEU A 27 1.49 7.73 -11.81
CA LEU A 27 1.79 8.41 -13.07
C LEU A 27 0.54 8.54 -13.93
N TYR A 28 -0.17 7.42 -14.15
CA TYR A 28 -1.37 7.41 -14.97
C TYR A 28 -2.50 8.23 -14.36
N TRP A 29 -2.76 8.10 -13.06
CA TRP A 29 -3.79 8.92 -12.41
C TRP A 29 -3.40 10.40 -12.36
N GLY A 30 -2.12 10.73 -12.17
CA GLY A 30 -1.62 12.11 -12.26
C GLY A 30 -1.84 12.72 -13.65
N LEU A 31 -1.54 11.98 -14.72
CA LEU A 31 -1.84 12.38 -16.10
C LEU A 31 -3.36 12.50 -16.34
N GLY A 32 -4.14 11.58 -15.78
CA GLY A 32 -5.60 11.61 -15.81
C GLY A 32 -6.16 12.92 -15.24
N TYR A 33 -5.72 13.31 -14.03
CA TYR A 33 -6.10 14.58 -13.41
C TYR A 33 -5.60 15.80 -14.19
N LEU A 34 -4.41 15.74 -14.78
CA LEU A 34 -3.88 16.84 -15.59
C LEU A 34 -4.80 17.11 -16.79
N PHE A 35 -5.07 16.09 -17.61
CA PHE A 35 -5.89 16.24 -18.80
C PHE A 35 -7.35 16.57 -18.47
N TYR A 36 -7.90 15.96 -17.42
CA TYR A 36 -9.25 16.30 -16.97
C TYR A 36 -9.33 17.74 -16.42
N GLY A 37 -8.30 18.21 -15.72
CA GLY A 37 -8.20 19.59 -15.27
C GLY A 37 -8.13 20.58 -16.43
N ILE A 38 -7.33 20.28 -17.46
CA ILE A 38 -7.25 21.09 -18.70
C ILE A 38 -8.62 21.19 -19.38
N ASN A 39 -9.38 20.10 -19.49
CA ASN A 39 -10.75 20.13 -20.00
C ASN A 39 -11.62 21.15 -19.24
N ILE A 40 -11.61 21.10 -17.91
CA ILE A 40 -12.44 21.99 -17.08
C ILE A 40 -12.08 23.46 -17.31
N ILE A 41 -10.78 23.76 -17.44
CA ILE A 41 -10.32 25.12 -17.74
C ILE A 41 -10.76 25.57 -19.13
N ILE A 42 -10.59 24.75 -20.17
CA ILE A 42 -11.01 25.11 -21.53
C ILE A 42 -12.51 25.40 -21.59
N ARG A 43 -13.34 24.57 -20.93
CA ARG A 43 -14.80 24.76 -20.87
C ARG A 43 -15.22 26.03 -20.16
N LEU A 44 -14.42 26.57 -19.24
CA LEU A 44 -14.71 27.87 -18.60
C LEU A 44 -14.54 29.05 -19.58
N PHE A 45 -13.69 28.89 -20.60
CA PHE A 45 -13.41 29.91 -21.61
C PHE A 45 -14.18 29.68 -22.93
N THR A 46 -15.02 28.64 -23.00
CA THR A 46 -15.95 28.39 -24.12
C THR A 46 -17.39 28.42 -23.60
N PRO A 47 -17.99 29.62 -23.44
CA PRO A 47 -19.31 29.80 -22.83
C PRO A 47 -20.48 29.53 -23.80
N GLU A 48 -20.23 29.51 -25.11
CA GLU A 48 -21.18 28.97 -26.09
C GLU A 48 -21.26 27.46 -25.87
N GLY A 49 -22.47 26.92 -25.72
CA GLY A 49 -22.76 25.63 -25.10
C GLY A 49 -22.07 24.41 -25.72
N ILE A 50 -22.63 23.22 -25.47
CA ILE A 50 -22.18 21.93 -26.03
C ILE A 50 -22.53 21.87 -27.54
N GLU A 51 -22.20 22.92 -28.27
CA GLU A 51 -22.22 22.99 -29.72
C GLU A 51 -20.87 22.53 -30.24
N ILE A 52 -20.85 22.16 -31.52
CA ILE A 52 -19.69 21.62 -32.24
C ILE A 52 -18.70 22.77 -32.49
N SER A 53 -18.10 23.30 -31.42
CA SER A 53 -17.03 24.30 -31.47
C SER A 53 -15.66 23.60 -31.38
N LEU A 54 -14.65 24.21 -31.99
CA LEU A 54 -13.27 23.70 -31.91
C LEU A 54 -12.81 23.57 -30.44
N GLY A 55 -13.18 24.53 -29.59
CA GLY A 55 -12.88 24.48 -28.16
C GLY A 55 -13.62 23.34 -27.43
N GLY A 56 -14.88 23.09 -27.78
CA GLY A 56 -15.65 21.95 -27.27
C GLY A 56 -15.04 20.60 -27.67
N MET A 57 -14.59 20.46 -28.92
CA MET A 57 -13.88 19.26 -29.40
C MET A 57 -12.55 19.03 -28.67
N ILE A 58 -11.74 20.08 -28.50
CA ILE A 58 -10.46 20.01 -27.78
C ILE A 58 -10.70 19.64 -26.31
N ALA A 59 -11.68 20.27 -25.66
CA ALA A 59 -12.05 19.91 -24.30
C ALA A 59 -12.47 18.44 -24.23
N PHE A 60 -13.34 18.00 -25.13
CA PHE A 60 -13.79 16.61 -25.20
C PHE A 60 -12.60 15.64 -25.35
N PHE A 61 -11.65 15.91 -26.25
CA PHE A 61 -10.45 15.09 -26.40
C PHE A 61 -9.66 14.96 -25.08
N PHE A 62 -9.47 16.07 -24.36
CA PHE A 62 -8.73 16.05 -23.10
C PHE A 62 -9.42 15.28 -21.98
N VAL A 63 -10.75 15.36 -21.86
CA VAL A 63 -11.45 14.54 -20.84
C VAL A 63 -11.38 13.06 -21.15
N MET A 64 -11.49 12.68 -22.43
CA MET A 64 -11.39 11.29 -22.85
C MET A 64 -9.98 10.74 -22.63
N LEU A 65 -8.96 11.52 -22.98
CA LEU A 65 -7.57 11.20 -22.68
C LEU A 65 -7.35 11.04 -21.17
N GLY A 66 -7.94 11.91 -20.36
CA GLY A 66 -7.93 11.81 -18.90
C GLY A 66 -8.50 10.47 -18.40
N PHE A 67 -9.66 10.06 -18.93
CA PHE A 67 -10.27 8.77 -18.59
C PHE A 67 -9.45 7.57 -19.03
N VAL A 68 -8.86 7.61 -20.22
CA VAL A 68 -7.97 6.54 -20.72
C VAL A 68 -6.86 6.29 -19.72
N PHE A 69 -6.18 7.35 -19.26
CA PHE A 69 -5.12 7.21 -18.26
C PHE A 69 -5.64 6.68 -16.92
N MET A 70 -6.78 7.16 -16.42
CA MET A 70 -7.35 6.64 -15.17
C MET A 70 -7.71 5.14 -15.27
N VAL A 71 -8.28 4.71 -16.39
CA VAL A 71 -8.61 3.29 -16.66
C VAL A 71 -7.35 2.44 -16.77
N ILE A 72 -6.31 2.92 -17.46
CA ILE A 72 -5.01 2.24 -17.51
C ILE A 72 -4.44 2.09 -16.09
N GLY A 73 -4.54 3.13 -15.26
CA GLY A 73 -4.14 3.05 -13.86
C GLY A 73 -4.92 2.00 -13.07
N VAL A 74 -6.24 1.89 -13.26
CA VAL A 74 -7.03 0.79 -12.67
C VAL A 74 -6.55 -0.57 -13.18
N GLY A 75 -6.18 -0.67 -14.46
CA GLY A 75 -5.60 -1.88 -15.05
C GLY A 75 -4.25 -2.27 -14.47
N GLU A 76 -3.40 -1.30 -14.13
CA GLU A 76 -2.14 -1.53 -13.43
C GLU A 76 -2.34 -2.10 -12.04
N LEU A 77 -3.42 -1.73 -11.32
CA LEU A 77 -3.71 -2.32 -10.01
C LEU A 77 -3.82 -3.85 -10.12
N ILE A 78 -4.45 -4.35 -11.18
CA ILE A 78 -4.75 -5.78 -11.37
C ILE A 78 -3.85 -6.49 -12.40
N ASP A 79 -2.75 -5.87 -12.83
CA ASP A 79 -1.87 -6.36 -13.90
C ASP A 79 -2.62 -6.80 -15.19
N LYS A 80 -3.71 -6.10 -15.50
CA LYS A 80 -4.51 -6.28 -16.73
C LYS A 80 -4.49 -5.03 -17.59
N THR A 81 -3.40 -4.27 -17.55
CA THR A 81 -3.23 -2.99 -18.27
C THR A 81 -3.57 -3.11 -19.75
N LYS A 82 -3.16 -4.20 -20.43
CA LYS A 82 -3.49 -4.44 -21.85
C LYS A 82 -4.99 -4.64 -22.11
N LEU A 83 -5.67 -5.36 -21.23
CA LEU A 83 -7.11 -5.63 -21.34
C LEU A 83 -7.92 -4.38 -21.00
N MET A 84 -7.51 -3.63 -19.98
CA MET A 84 -8.14 -2.35 -19.63
C MET A 84 -7.87 -1.28 -20.68
N LEU A 85 -6.68 -1.21 -21.26
CA LEU A 85 -6.39 -0.37 -22.42
C LEU A 85 -7.29 -0.74 -23.62
N ALA A 86 -7.46 -2.03 -23.94
CA ALA A 86 -8.37 -2.46 -24.99
C ALA A 86 -9.82 -2.04 -24.69
N SER A 87 -10.25 -2.08 -23.42
CA SER A 87 -11.58 -1.60 -23.02
C SER A 87 -11.78 -0.09 -23.22
N THR A 88 -10.70 0.70 -23.26
CA THR A 88 -10.80 2.14 -23.57
C THR A 88 -11.13 2.41 -25.04
N LEU A 89 -11.06 1.44 -25.95
CA LEU A 89 -11.55 1.60 -27.32
C LEU A 89 -13.06 1.89 -27.35
N ILE A 90 -13.82 1.34 -26.39
CA ILE A 90 -15.25 1.64 -26.21
C ILE A 90 -15.44 3.11 -25.83
N ILE A 91 -14.48 3.69 -25.10
CA ILE A 91 -14.46 5.10 -24.71
C ILE A 91 -14.18 5.99 -25.95
N PHE A 92 -13.56 5.51 -27.03
CA PHE A 92 -13.36 6.31 -28.25
C PHE A 92 -14.58 6.37 -29.20
N LEU A 93 -15.54 5.45 -29.09
CA LEU A 93 -16.76 5.46 -29.91
C LEU A 93 -17.59 6.77 -29.77
N PRO A 94 -17.79 7.31 -28.55
CA PRO A 94 -18.42 8.62 -28.34
C PRO A 94 -17.65 9.78 -28.98
N ALA A 95 -16.31 9.70 -29.05
CA ALA A 95 -15.46 10.72 -29.67
C ALA A 95 -15.66 10.77 -31.18
N LEU A 96 -15.68 9.60 -31.82
CA LEU A 96 -16.03 9.47 -33.24
C LEU A 96 -17.45 10.00 -33.49
N GLN A 97 -18.42 9.63 -32.65
CA GLN A 97 -19.80 10.07 -32.83
C GLN A 97 -19.97 11.59 -32.63
N TYR A 98 -19.26 12.22 -31.69
CA TYR A 98 -19.27 13.67 -31.48
C TYR A 98 -18.72 14.44 -32.69
N VAL A 99 -17.75 13.86 -33.41
CA VAL A 99 -17.15 14.47 -34.61
C VAL A 99 -18.06 14.31 -35.84
N PHE A 100 -18.84 13.23 -35.93
CA PHE A 100 -19.58 12.86 -37.15
C PHE A 100 -21.11 13.02 -37.08
N GLY A 101 -21.72 13.26 -35.91
CA GLY A 101 -23.18 13.27 -35.75
C GLY A 101 -23.73 14.55 -35.11
N THR A 102 -24.47 15.35 -35.87
CA THR A 102 -25.15 16.58 -35.40
C THR A 102 -26.47 16.32 -34.65
N GLU A 103 -27.13 15.19 -34.86
CA GLU A 103 -28.52 14.96 -34.38
C GLU A 103 -28.64 14.16 -33.06
N TRP A 104 -27.54 13.69 -32.47
CA TRP A 104 -27.55 12.70 -31.39
C TRP A 104 -26.96 13.20 -30.06
N VAL A 105 -27.08 14.50 -29.77
CA VAL A 105 -26.60 15.15 -28.53
C VAL A 105 -27.03 14.40 -27.24
N PRO A 106 -28.27 13.87 -27.10
CA PRO A 106 -28.66 13.14 -25.90
C PRO A 106 -27.91 11.81 -25.72
N ILE A 107 -27.59 11.14 -26.83
CA ILE A 107 -26.86 9.87 -26.82
C ILE A 107 -25.39 10.10 -26.52
N SER A 108 -24.74 11.09 -27.15
CA SER A 108 -23.34 11.42 -26.85
C SER A 108 -23.15 11.83 -25.38
N LEU A 109 -24.12 12.53 -24.78
CA LEU A 109 -24.15 12.83 -23.35
C LEU A 109 -24.33 11.58 -22.47
N ALA A 110 -25.21 10.64 -22.84
CA ALA A 110 -25.34 9.37 -22.12
C ALA A 110 -24.04 8.56 -22.16
N PHE A 111 -23.40 8.49 -23.34
CA PHE A 111 -22.10 7.86 -23.52
C PHE A 111 -20.98 8.55 -22.72
N ALA A 112 -21.04 9.87 -22.51
CA ALA A 112 -20.08 10.61 -21.69
C ALA A 112 -20.14 10.22 -20.19
N THR A 113 -21.22 9.57 -19.72
CA THR A 113 -21.32 9.04 -18.35
C THR A 113 -20.69 7.65 -18.18
N LEU A 114 -20.50 6.91 -19.28
CA LEU A 114 -19.98 5.53 -19.23
C LEU A 114 -18.58 5.41 -18.61
N PRO A 115 -17.61 6.32 -18.85
CA PRO A 115 -16.30 6.21 -18.19
C PRO A 115 -16.39 6.28 -16.67
N TYR A 116 -17.28 7.13 -16.13
CA TYR A 116 -17.51 7.21 -14.67
C TYR A 116 -18.08 5.90 -14.13
N LEU A 117 -19.08 5.34 -14.82
CA LEU A 117 -19.68 4.06 -14.45
C LEU A 117 -18.66 2.93 -14.50
N PHE A 118 -17.86 2.89 -15.58
CA PHE A 118 -16.85 1.87 -15.79
C PHE A 118 -15.79 1.88 -14.70
N ILE A 119 -15.26 3.05 -14.34
CA ILE A 119 -14.25 3.16 -13.28
C ILE A 119 -14.87 2.80 -11.92
N ALA A 120 -16.06 3.31 -11.61
CA ALA A 120 -16.76 2.99 -10.36
C ALA A 120 -17.00 1.48 -10.20
N LEU A 121 -17.56 0.82 -11.23
CA LEU A 121 -17.78 -0.62 -11.22
C LEU A 121 -16.48 -1.40 -11.15
N SER A 122 -15.45 -0.98 -11.90
CA SER A 122 -14.14 -1.64 -11.87
C SER A 122 -13.56 -1.63 -10.46
N LEU A 123 -13.60 -0.48 -9.77
CA LEU A 123 -13.12 -0.35 -8.39
C LEU A 123 -13.94 -1.18 -7.39
N ILE A 124 -15.26 -1.24 -7.54
CA ILE A 124 -16.14 -2.08 -6.69
C ILE A 124 -15.84 -3.57 -6.91
N ILE A 125 -15.76 -4.00 -8.16
CA ILE A 125 -15.41 -5.39 -8.51
C ILE A 125 -14.04 -5.73 -7.96
N ILE A 126 -13.08 -4.80 -8.06
CA ILE A 126 -11.74 -5.02 -7.51
C ILE A 126 -11.80 -5.16 -5.99
N SER A 127 -12.46 -4.24 -5.32
CA SER A 127 -12.62 -4.26 -3.87
C SER A 127 -13.27 -5.56 -3.39
N TRP A 128 -14.31 -6.03 -4.09
CA TRP A 128 -15.02 -7.24 -3.71
C TRP A 128 -14.24 -8.52 -3.99
N LYS A 129 -13.69 -8.65 -5.21
CA LYS A 129 -13.00 -9.86 -5.66
C LYS A 129 -11.70 -10.10 -4.89
N TRP A 130 -10.94 -9.04 -4.61
CA TRP A 130 -9.65 -9.15 -3.94
C TRP A 130 -9.70 -8.72 -2.46
N LYS A 131 -10.89 -8.43 -1.90
CA LYS A 131 -11.10 -8.03 -0.49
C LYS A 131 -10.20 -6.88 -0.05
N VAL A 132 -10.11 -5.90 -0.93
CA VAL A 132 -9.12 -4.84 -0.90
C VAL A 132 -9.82 -3.52 -0.59
N ASP A 133 -9.24 -2.74 0.33
CA ASP A 133 -9.86 -1.49 0.77
C ASP A 133 -9.67 -0.38 -0.27
N LEU A 134 -10.66 -0.24 -1.15
CA LEU A 134 -10.78 0.83 -2.13
C LEU A 134 -11.99 1.71 -1.81
N ARG A 135 -12.44 1.77 -0.56
CA ARG A 135 -13.70 2.42 -0.20
C ARG A 135 -13.72 3.89 -0.57
N LEU A 136 -12.67 4.64 -0.27
CA LEU A 136 -12.60 6.08 -0.58
C LEU A 136 -12.58 6.34 -2.09
N LEU A 137 -11.81 5.57 -2.86
CA LEU A 137 -11.82 5.68 -4.33
C LEU A 137 -13.21 5.34 -4.88
N SER A 138 -13.81 4.23 -4.43
CA SER A 138 -15.12 3.77 -4.90
C SER A 138 -16.23 4.77 -4.55
N VAL A 139 -16.26 5.27 -3.31
CA VAL A 139 -17.25 6.26 -2.85
C VAL A 139 -17.12 7.55 -3.66
N GLY A 140 -15.90 8.06 -3.86
CA GLY A 140 -15.71 9.24 -4.68
C GLY A 140 -16.22 9.06 -6.11
N TRP A 141 -15.84 7.96 -6.77
CA TRP A 141 -16.33 7.66 -8.12
C TRP A 141 -17.84 7.45 -8.20
N ILE A 142 -18.48 6.84 -7.19
CA ILE A 142 -19.94 6.74 -7.08
C ILE A 142 -20.56 8.14 -6.96
N ILE A 143 -20.00 9.03 -6.14
CA ILE A 143 -20.46 10.42 -6.02
C ILE A 143 -20.34 11.13 -7.38
N LEU A 144 -19.21 10.99 -8.10
CA LEU A 144 -19.05 11.59 -9.43
C LEU A 144 -20.10 11.04 -10.41
N LEU A 145 -20.34 9.73 -10.40
CA LEU A 145 -21.35 9.11 -11.25
C LEU A 145 -22.75 9.68 -10.97
N ILE A 146 -23.18 9.68 -9.70
CA ILE A 146 -24.50 10.18 -9.30
C ILE A 146 -24.67 11.65 -9.68
N VAL A 147 -23.65 12.47 -9.44
CA VAL A 147 -23.70 13.91 -9.72
C VAL A 147 -23.77 14.17 -11.23
N ASN A 148 -23.00 13.44 -12.04
CA ASN A 148 -23.05 13.58 -13.51
C ASN A 148 -24.37 13.04 -14.09
N ILE A 149 -24.94 11.96 -13.55
CA ILE A 149 -26.28 11.48 -13.92
C ILE A 149 -27.33 12.52 -13.54
N GLY A 150 -27.28 13.06 -12.31
CA GLY A 150 -28.21 14.06 -11.81
C GLY A 150 -28.17 15.37 -12.59
N PHE A 151 -26.98 15.78 -13.03
CA PHE A 151 -26.80 16.89 -13.97
C PHE A 151 -27.42 16.57 -15.34
N PHE A 152 -27.17 15.38 -15.88
CA PHE A 152 -27.72 14.95 -17.17
C PHE A 152 -29.25 14.97 -17.21
N ILE A 153 -29.92 14.53 -16.14
CA ILE A 153 -31.39 14.57 -16.05
C ILE A 153 -31.94 15.94 -15.62
N ASN A 154 -31.10 16.98 -15.59
CA ASN A 154 -31.43 18.34 -15.17
C ASN A 154 -32.06 18.41 -13.76
N LYS A 155 -31.63 17.55 -12.83
CA LYS A 155 -32.11 17.52 -11.44
C LYS A 155 -31.13 18.16 -10.45
N ILE A 156 -29.92 18.47 -10.88
CA ILE A 156 -28.88 19.07 -10.04
C ILE A 156 -28.36 20.34 -10.71
N ASP A 157 -28.31 21.43 -9.95
CA ASP A 157 -27.77 22.72 -10.38
C ASP A 157 -26.27 22.64 -10.73
N PRO A 158 -25.80 23.32 -11.80
CA PRO A 158 -24.39 23.33 -12.20
C PRO A 158 -23.40 23.71 -11.07
N GLY A 159 -23.77 24.65 -10.20
CA GLY A 159 -22.93 25.05 -9.07
C GLY A 159 -22.79 23.96 -8.01
N PHE A 160 -23.88 23.23 -7.75
CA PHE A 160 -23.86 22.09 -6.84
C PHE A 160 -23.09 20.90 -7.42
N VAL A 161 -23.16 20.70 -8.75
CA VAL A 161 -22.33 19.73 -9.47
C VAL A 161 -20.85 20.05 -9.29
N ASP A 162 -20.46 21.32 -9.42
CA ASP A 162 -19.07 21.74 -9.26
C ASP A 162 -18.57 21.52 -7.83
N LEU A 163 -19.40 21.82 -6.82
CA LEU A 163 -19.09 21.57 -5.42
C LEU A 163 -18.89 20.07 -5.12
N LEU A 164 -19.89 19.23 -5.43
CA LEU A 164 -19.81 17.80 -5.17
C LEU A 164 -18.73 17.11 -5.99
N SER A 165 -18.50 17.55 -7.23
CA SER A 165 -17.40 17.06 -8.06
C SER A 165 -16.04 17.43 -7.49
N THR A 166 -15.92 18.56 -6.80
CA THR A 166 -14.69 18.96 -6.11
C THR A 166 -14.47 18.10 -4.86
N VAL A 167 -15.50 17.99 -4.01
CA VAL A 167 -15.45 17.17 -2.79
C VAL A 167 -15.12 15.72 -3.13
N SER A 168 -15.75 15.18 -4.17
CA SER A 168 -15.48 13.81 -4.60
C SER A 168 -14.02 13.61 -5.01
N LYS A 169 -13.45 14.51 -5.84
CA LYS A 169 -12.04 14.40 -6.23
C LYS A 169 -11.10 14.49 -5.03
N ILE A 170 -11.43 15.30 -4.02
CA ILE A 170 -10.68 15.35 -2.75
C ILE A 170 -10.74 14.01 -2.03
N ILE A 171 -11.92 13.39 -1.91
CA ILE A 171 -12.08 12.06 -1.30
C ILE A 171 -11.24 11.02 -2.04
N ILE A 172 -11.31 11.02 -3.37
CA ILE A 172 -10.52 10.11 -4.21
C ILE A 172 -9.01 10.33 -3.98
N TYR A 173 -8.58 11.59 -4.00
CA TYR A 173 -7.18 11.96 -3.77
C TYR A 173 -6.69 11.52 -2.39
N ILE A 174 -7.45 11.79 -1.32
CA ILE A 174 -7.16 11.32 0.03
C ILE A 174 -7.01 9.81 0.04
N GLY A 175 -7.92 9.09 -0.62
CA GLY A 175 -7.84 7.63 -0.74
C GLY A 175 -6.56 7.14 -1.42
N MET A 176 -6.03 7.86 -2.41
CA MET A 176 -4.79 7.48 -3.09
C MET A 176 -3.52 7.81 -2.32
N VAL A 177 -3.51 8.89 -1.54
CA VAL A 177 -2.32 9.30 -0.78
C VAL A 177 -2.26 8.67 0.61
N GLN A 178 -3.28 7.92 1.00
CA GLN A 178 -3.23 7.14 2.23
C GLN A 178 -2.14 6.07 2.13
N PRO A 179 -1.33 5.89 3.20
CA PRO A 179 -0.31 4.83 3.24
C PRO A 179 -0.89 3.45 2.91
N SER A 180 -2.10 3.18 3.39
CA SER A 180 -2.85 1.94 3.15
C SER A 180 -3.07 1.62 1.68
N PHE A 181 -3.19 2.63 0.81
CA PHE A 181 -3.38 2.46 -0.62
C PHE A 181 -2.05 2.24 -1.34
N SER A 182 -0.96 2.88 -0.91
CA SER A 182 0.36 2.64 -1.52
C SER A 182 0.81 1.19 -1.33
N PHE A 183 0.56 0.60 -0.16
CA PHE A 183 0.80 -0.84 0.07
C PHE A 183 -0.10 -1.73 -0.80
N LEU A 184 -1.33 -1.29 -1.07
CA LEU A 184 -2.27 -2.03 -1.90
C LEU A 184 -1.79 -2.15 -3.35
N VAL A 185 -1.24 -1.06 -3.90
CA VAL A 185 -0.67 -1.04 -5.26
C VAL A 185 0.49 -2.04 -5.38
N ASP A 186 1.20 -2.28 -4.27
CA ASP A 186 2.34 -3.17 -4.18
C ASP A 186 1.92 -4.63 -3.98
N ASP A 187 1.01 -4.86 -3.02
CA ASP A 187 0.51 -6.18 -2.65
C ASP A 187 -0.45 -6.78 -3.68
N LEU A 188 -1.31 -5.99 -4.34
CA LEU A 188 -2.23 -6.56 -5.34
C LEU A 188 -1.46 -7.09 -6.56
N ARG A 189 -0.38 -6.40 -6.93
CA ARG A 189 0.47 -6.76 -8.05
C ARG A 189 1.31 -8.00 -7.72
N SER A 190 1.92 -8.07 -6.54
CA SER A 190 2.65 -9.27 -6.09
C SER A 190 1.71 -10.44 -5.84
N PHE A 191 0.52 -10.24 -5.26
CA PHE A 191 -0.50 -11.28 -5.04
C PHE A 191 -1.04 -11.87 -6.35
N LEU A 192 -1.17 -11.05 -7.40
CA LEU A 192 -1.62 -11.50 -8.73
C LEU A 192 -0.53 -12.19 -9.54
N LEU A 193 0.73 -11.79 -9.37
CA LEU A 193 1.89 -12.40 -10.05
C LEU A 193 2.45 -13.63 -9.33
N GLY A 194 2.35 -13.67 -8.00
CA GLY A 194 2.93 -14.71 -7.14
C GLY A 194 2.20 -16.05 -7.14
N GLY A 195 1.03 -16.13 -7.78
CA GLY A 195 0.21 -17.33 -7.69
C GLY A 195 -0.36 -17.53 -6.27
N ILE A 196 -1.43 -18.33 -6.19
CA ILE A 196 -2.10 -18.62 -4.92
C ILE A 196 -1.11 -19.42 -4.04
N PRO A 197 -0.88 -19.03 -2.77
CA PRO A 197 0.00 -19.78 -1.88
C PRO A 197 -0.43 -21.26 -1.84
N THR A 198 0.54 -22.16 -2.01
CA THR A 198 0.29 -23.60 -2.16
C THR A 198 -0.29 -24.26 -0.91
N LYS A 199 -0.21 -23.59 0.24
CA LYS A 199 -0.91 -23.92 1.48
C LYS A 199 -1.43 -22.65 2.16
N TYR A 200 -2.74 -22.57 2.37
CA TYR A 200 -3.32 -21.55 3.23
C TYR A 200 -2.85 -21.82 4.67
N SER A 201 -2.22 -20.82 5.29
CA SER A 201 -1.79 -20.94 6.68
C SER A 201 -2.99 -21.20 7.58
N THR A 202 -2.87 -22.25 8.39
CA THR A 202 -3.63 -22.40 9.63
C THR A 202 -3.42 -21.14 10.47
N VAL A 203 -4.49 -20.59 11.06
CA VAL A 203 -4.46 -19.40 11.92
C VAL A 203 -3.22 -19.42 12.81
N ILE A 204 -2.25 -18.54 12.53
CA ILE A 204 -1.06 -18.40 13.35
C ILE A 204 -1.48 -17.58 14.57
N HIS A 205 -1.57 -18.24 15.72
CA HIS A 205 -1.76 -17.55 16.99
C HIS A 205 -0.47 -16.85 17.39
N GLY A 206 -0.57 -15.60 17.81
CA GLY A 206 0.60 -14.86 18.23
C GLY A 206 1.29 -15.51 19.41
N SER A 207 2.62 -15.60 19.32
CA SER A 207 3.47 -16.31 20.29
C SER A 207 4.82 -15.63 20.45
N LEU A 208 5.44 -15.82 21.62
CA LEU A 208 6.81 -15.42 21.91
C LEU A 208 7.71 -16.65 21.96
N ASN A 209 8.65 -16.75 21.03
CA ASN A 209 9.64 -17.81 20.96
C ASN A 209 11.03 -17.24 21.25
N LEU A 210 11.84 -17.99 21.99
CA LEU A 210 13.24 -17.66 22.21
C LEU A 210 14.15 -18.73 21.62
N VAL A 211 15.20 -18.30 20.92
CA VAL A 211 16.22 -19.18 20.36
C VAL A 211 17.48 -19.05 21.21
N ASN A 212 17.82 -20.15 21.88
CA ASN A 212 18.98 -20.26 22.73
C ASN A 212 20.21 -20.59 21.88
N LEU A 213 21.18 -19.67 21.86
CA LEU A 213 22.40 -19.75 21.06
C LEU A 213 23.60 -20.33 21.82
N LYS A 214 23.35 -21.12 22.87
CA LYS A 214 24.43 -21.76 23.63
C LYS A 214 25.25 -22.68 22.71
N ASN A 215 26.52 -22.35 22.52
CA ASN A 215 27.46 -23.03 21.61
C ASN A 215 27.09 -22.95 20.11
N ALA A 216 26.15 -22.08 19.72
CA ALA A 216 25.82 -21.88 18.31
C ALA A 216 26.88 -21.03 17.62
N THR A 217 27.17 -21.34 16.35
CA THR A 217 28.04 -20.49 15.51
C THR A 217 27.18 -19.59 14.65
N ARG A 218 27.71 -18.42 14.28
CA ARG A 218 27.02 -17.47 13.41
C ARG A 218 26.51 -18.12 12.11
N GLU A 219 27.24 -19.08 11.55
CA GLU A 219 26.82 -19.81 10.35
C GLU A 219 25.56 -20.64 10.58
N ARG A 220 25.43 -21.27 11.77
CA ARG A 220 24.21 -22.00 12.14
C ARG A 220 23.03 -21.05 12.36
N ASP A 221 23.28 -19.91 13.01
CA ASP A 221 22.26 -18.90 13.26
C ASP A 221 21.68 -18.38 11.94
N VAL A 222 22.57 -18.05 10.99
CA VAL A 222 22.19 -17.62 9.63
C VAL A 222 21.48 -18.74 8.87
N ALA A 223 21.96 -19.98 8.94
CA ALA A 223 21.30 -21.12 8.28
C ALA A 223 19.87 -21.33 8.80
N TRP A 224 19.67 -21.22 10.12
CA TRP A 224 18.35 -21.31 10.73
C TRP A 224 17.43 -20.17 10.25
N ILE A 225 17.94 -18.93 10.20
CA ILE A 225 17.15 -17.79 9.72
C ILE A 225 16.76 -17.98 8.25
N ASN A 226 17.67 -18.46 7.41
CA ASN A 226 17.39 -18.78 6.01
C ASN A 226 16.29 -19.84 5.88
N GLU A 227 16.42 -20.96 6.59
CA GLU A 227 15.41 -22.02 6.59
C GLU A 227 14.05 -21.48 7.07
N ARG A 228 14.04 -20.63 8.11
CA ARG A 228 12.82 -20.05 8.65
C ARG A 228 12.14 -19.11 7.65
N VAL A 229 12.92 -18.24 7.00
CA VAL A 229 12.45 -17.31 5.97
C VAL A 229 11.83 -18.07 4.79
N ASP A 230 12.51 -19.11 4.30
CA ASP A 230 12.02 -19.93 3.18
C ASP A 230 10.73 -20.67 3.54
N ASN A 231 10.67 -21.23 4.75
CA ASN A 231 9.48 -21.91 5.23
C ASN A 231 8.30 -20.96 5.40
N ASN A 232 8.54 -19.77 5.95
CA ASN A 232 7.52 -18.73 6.13
C ASN A 232 6.96 -18.24 4.78
N SER A 233 7.83 -17.96 3.81
CA SER A 233 7.39 -17.54 2.47
C SER A 233 6.49 -18.59 1.79
N LYS A 234 6.83 -19.89 1.90
CA LYS A 234 6.01 -20.98 1.34
C LYS A 234 4.58 -21.04 1.91
N ILE A 235 4.36 -20.56 3.13
CA ILE A 235 3.05 -20.54 3.80
C ILE A 235 2.42 -19.12 3.86
N GLY A 236 3.01 -18.15 3.15
CA GLY A 236 2.50 -16.78 3.06
C GLY A 236 2.66 -15.96 4.35
N VAL A 237 3.69 -16.24 5.15
CA VAL A 237 4.04 -15.49 6.36
C VAL A 237 5.14 -14.49 6.05
N ARG A 238 4.88 -13.21 6.33
CA ARG A 238 5.89 -12.15 6.16
C ARG A 238 6.90 -12.19 7.28
N THR A 239 8.18 -12.14 6.95
CA THR A 239 9.25 -12.14 7.94
C THR A 239 9.89 -10.77 8.05
N VAL A 240 9.97 -10.24 9.27
CA VAL A 240 10.67 -8.98 9.59
C VAL A 240 11.90 -9.33 10.43
N LEU A 241 13.07 -9.31 9.80
CA LEU A 241 14.35 -9.55 10.46
C LEU A 241 14.92 -8.24 11.00
N ILE A 242 14.93 -8.09 12.31
CA ILE A 242 15.53 -6.96 13.02
C ILE A 242 16.95 -7.35 13.44
N THR A 243 17.95 -6.70 12.85
CA THR A 243 19.37 -6.95 13.07
C THR A 243 20.02 -5.77 13.79
N LEU A 244 20.67 -6.03 14.93
CA LEU A 244 21.42 -5.01 15.66
C LEU A 244 22.83 -4.89 15.08
N TYR A 245 23.26 -3.67 14.77
CA TYR A 245 24.63 -3.34 14.31
C TYR A 245 25.17 -4.23 13.17
N ASP A 246 24.29 -4.62 12.24
CA ASP A 246 24.65 -5.44 11.07
C ASP A 246 25.32 -6.78 11.38
N LEU A 247 25.03 -7.38 12.55
CA LEU A 247 25.52 -8.71 12.90
C LEU A 247 25.12 -9.76 11.83
N ILE A 248 23.92 -9.58 11.27
CA ILE A 248 23.46 -10.24 10.05
C ILE A 248 23.07 -9.17 9.03
N THR A 249 23.52 -9.32 7.80
CA THR A 249 23.22 -8.42 6.67
C THR A 249 22.40 -9.14 5.62
N ALA A 250 21.78 -8.40 4.70
CA ALA A 250 21.03 -8.96 3.58
C ALA A 250 21.86 -9.95 2.74
N ARG A 251 23.18 -9.72 2.62
CA ARG A 251 24.11 -10.61 1.90
C ARG A 251 24.28 -11.98 2.56
N ASN A 252 23.95 -12.10 3.84
CA ASN A 252 23.98 -13.37 4.56
C ASN A 252 22.71 -14.19 4.33
N ILE A 253 21.65 -13.58 3.81
CA ILE A 253 20.37 -14.24 3.56
C ILE A 253 20.34 -14.77 2.13
N THR A 254 20.22 -16.08 1.96
CA THR A 254 20.12 -16.72 0.65
C THR A 254 18.82 -16.29 -0.02
N HIS A 255 18.88 -15.98 -1.32
CA HIS A 255 17.71 -15.66 -2.16
C HIS A 255 16.92 -14.42 -1.67
N TYR A 256 17.58 -13.51 -0.95
CA TYR A 256 16.99 -12.24 -0.51
C TYR A 256 16.31 -11.46 -1.65
N ASP A 257 16.94 -11.41 -2.84
CA ASP A 257 16.40 -10.66 -3.99
C ASP A 257 15.08 -11.26 -4.53
N GLU A 258 14.89 -12.57 -4.34
CA GLU A 258 13.73 -13.33 -4.83
C GLU A 258 12.60 -13.41 -3.81
N ASN A 259 12.88 -13.16 -2.52
CA ASN A 259 11.92 -13.31 -1.44
C ASN A 259 11.25 -11.96 -1.10
N GLU A 260 10.10 -11.69 -1.72
CA GLU A 260 9.33 -10.45 -1.52
C GLU A 260 8.68 -10.34 -0.13
N ASP A 261 8.60 -11.45 0.62
CA ASP A 261 7.98 -11.50 1.94
C ASP A 261 8.96 -11.22 3.09
N LEU A 262 10.22 -10.88 2.78
CA LEU A 262 11.27 -10.58 3.75
C LEU A 262 11.57 -9.07 3.83
N TYR A 263 11.50 -8.53 5.04
CA TYR A 263 11.93 -7.18 5.39
C TYR A 263 13.09 -7.24 6.39
N ILE A 264 14.12 -6.43 6.18
CA ILE A 264 15.29 -6.35 7.04
C ILE A 264 15.34 -4.95 7.67
N VAL A 265 15.34 -4.90 9.00
CA VAL A 265 15.45 -3.67 9.77
C VAL A 265 16.80 -3.64 10.47
N ARG A 266 17.63 -2.66 10.10
CA ARG A 266 18.96 -2.47 10.65
C ARG A 266 18.90 -1.44 11.78
N ILE A 267 19.26 -1.85 12.99
CA ILE A 267 19.40 -0.94 14.13
C ILE A 267 20.84 -0.44 14.14
N LEU A 268 21.03 0.86 13.88
CA LEU A 268 22.33 1.52 13.80
C LEU A 268 22.35 2.74 14.74
N GLN A 269 23.54 3.13 15.21
CA GLN A 269 23.69 4.36 15.99
C GLN A 269 23.76 5.59 15.08
N GLY A 270 22.99 6.63 15.43
CA GLY A 270 23.09 7.96 14.81
C GLY A 270 22.36 8.09 13.47
N THR A 271 21.54 7.11 13.10
CA THR A 271 20.69 7.16 11.90
C THR A 271 19.57 8.19 12.08
N ARG A 272 19.46 9.13 11.12
CA ARG A 272 18.42 10.19 11.12
C ARG A 272 17.18 9.83 10.28
N ASN A 273 16.97 8.56 9.98
CA ASN A 273 15.89 8.16 9.10
C ASN A 273 14.54 8.21 9.84
N ILE A 274 13.55 8.78 9.15
CA ILE A 274 12.15 8.75 9.57
C ILE A 274 11.66 7.31 9.37
N LEU A 275 11.02 6.75 10.39
CA LEU A 275 10.41 5.42 10.34
C LEU A 275 9.30 5.40 9.29
N ASN A 276 9.64 4.93 8.09
CA ASN A 276 8.66 4.55 7.07
C ASN A 276 8.64 3.02 6.99
N THR A 277 7.88 2.41 7.90
CA THR A 277 7.79 0.96 8.03
C THR A 277 7.26 0.34 6.74
N PHE A 278 8.01 -0.63 6.18
CA PHE A 278 7.69 -1.37 4.95
C PHE A 278 7.78 -0.62 3.60
N GLU A 279 8.24 0.64 3.54
CA GLU A 279 8.47 1.32 2.24
C GLU A 279 9.71 0.76 1.50
N GLU A 280 10.73 0.38 2.26
CA GLU A 280 11.96 -0.22 1.75
C GLU A 280 12.13 -1.62 2.37
N ARG A 281 12.54 -2.61 1.55
CA ARG A 281 12.81 -3.97 2.05
C ARG A 281 14.01 -4.02 3.02
N ILE A 282 14.92 -3.05 2.91
CA ILE A 282 15.98 -2.83 3.90
C ILE A 282 15.79 -1.44 4.46
N MET A 283 15.39 -1.35 5.72
CA MET A 283 15.24 -0.10 6.42
C MET A 283 16.29 0.01 7.53
N SER A 284 16.62 1.24 7.92
CA SER A 284 17.54 1.49 9.03
C SER A 284 16.88 2.44 10.02
N ILE A 285 16.91 2.06 11.30
CA ILE A 285 16.37 2.87 12.40
C ILE A 285 17.51 3.23 13.36
N ASN A 286 17.28 4.27 14.17
CA ASN A 286 18.22 4.61 15.22
C ASN A 286 18.11 3.58 16.36
N ASP A 287 19.21 3.41 17.05
CA ASP A 287 19.34 2.60 18.28
C ASP A 287 18.65 3.28 19.48
N ASP A 288 17.33 3.40 19.39
CA ASP A 288 16.44 3.96 20.41
C ASP A 288 15.27 3.00 20.63
N LEU A 289 15.08 2.57 21.89
CA LEU A 289 14.00 1.67 22.29
C LEU A 289 12.62 2.24 21.94
N ASN A 290 12.44 3.56 21.91
CA ASN A 290 11.18 4.18 21.49
C ASN A 290 10.91 3.98 19.99
N GLN A 291 11.95 4.03 19.16
CA GLN A 291 11.83 3.77 17.72
C GLN A 291 11.53 2.29 17.46
N ILE A 292 12.18 1.40 18.21
CA ILE A 292 11.87 -0.03 18.19
C ILE A 292 10.42 -0.26 18.64
N ASP A 293 9.95 0.47 19.66
CA ASP A 293 8.56 0.38 20.14
C ASP A 293 7.52 0.77 19.10
N ILE A 294 7.77 1.88 18.39
CA ILE A 294 6.94 2.33 17.28
C ILE A 294 6.94 1.29 16.16
N LEU A 295 8.11 0.79 15.76
CA LEU A 295 8.24 -0.25 14.74
C LEU A 295 7.42 -1.50 15.09
N PHE A 296 7.52 -1.98 16.34
CA PHE A 296 6.75 -3.14 16.78
C PHE A 296 5.24 -2.89 16.70
N SER A 297 4.81 -1.71 17.13
CA SER A 297 3.40 -1.32 17.09
C SER A 297 2.90 -1.26 15.64
N ASP A 298 3.68 -0.69 14.73
CA ASP A 298 3.37 -0.63 13.30
C ASP A 298 3.24 -2.03 12.69
N ILE A 299 4.17 -2.95 12.99
CA ILE A 299 4.12 -4.33 12.47
C ILE A 299 2.88 -5.06 13.01
N ILE A 300 2.59 -4.93 14.30
CA ILE A 300 1.43 -5.60 14.93
C ILE A 300 0.11 -5.04 14.38
N ASN A 301 -0.01 -3.72 14.27
CA ASN A 301 -1.19 -3.08 13.70
C ASN A 301 -1.37 -3.48 12.24
N PHE A 302 -0.29 -3.48 11.45
CA PHE A 302 -0.30 -3.93 10.06
C PHE A 302 -0.82 -5.37 9.93
N SER A 303 -0.25 -6.31 10.71
CA SER A 303 -0.65 -7.71 10.71
C SER A 303 -2.13 -7.89 11.09
N THR A 304 -2.58 -7.14 12.08
CA THR A 304 -3.96 -7.21 12.61
C THR A 304 -4.99 -6.64 11.63
N GLU A 305 -4.74 -5.44 11.09
CA GLU A 305 -5.64 -4.75 10.16
C GLU A 305 -5.77 -5.50 8.83
N ARG A 306 -4.65 -6.03 8.31
CA ARG A 306 -4.61 -6.72 7.02
C ARG A 306 -4.87 -8.21 7.11
N LYS A 307 -4.92 -8.77 8.33
CA LYS A 307 -5.00 -10.22 8.60
C LYS A 307 -3.86 -10.99 7.91
N VAL A 308 -2.70 -10.38 7.78
CA VAL A 308 -1.50 -11.00 7.21
C VAL A 308 -0.68 -11.54 8.37
N PRO A 309 -0.34 -12.85 8.38
CA PRO A 309 0.50 -13.39 9.44
C PRO A 309 1.95 -12.89 9.26
N CYS A 310 2.57 -12.52 10.39
CA CYS A 310 3.92 -11.98 10.39
C CYS A 310 4.79 -12.68 11.44
N GLU A 311 6.08 -12.83 11.16
CA GLU A 311 7.07 -13.22 12.15
C GLU A 311 8.15 -12.13 12.28
N ILE A 312 8.30 -11.60 13.48
CA ILE A 312 9.38 -10.68 13.83
C ILE A 312 10.52 -11.50 14.40
N ILE A 313 11.70 -11.44 13.77
CA ILE A 313 12.92 -12.10 14.24
C ILE A 313 13.89 -11.05 14.74
N ILE A 314 14.28 -11.08 16.02
CA ILE A 314 15.29 -10.18 16.60
C ILE A 314 16.64 -10.91 16.71
N TYR A 315 17.66 -10.40 16.02
CA TYR A 315 19.04 -10.88 16.07
C TYR A 315 20.04 -9.77 16.50
N THR A 316 20.52 -9.71 17.75
CA THR A 316 20.15 -10.58 18.89
C THR A 316 19.56 -9.78 20.05
N PHE A 317 18.64 -10.43 20.73
CA PHE A 317 17.98 -9.97 21.93
C PHE A 317 18.96 -9.72 23.08
N SER A 318 20.04 -10.51 23.18
CA SER A 318 21.12 -10.26 24.15
C SER A 318 21.79 -8.90 23.92
N HIS A 319 22.07 -8.52 22.67
CA HIS A 319 22.64 -7.19 22.39
C HIS A 319 21.69 -6.07 22.79
N MET A 320 20.39 -6.22 22.53
CA MET A 320 19.39 -5.24 22.94
C MET A 320 19.36 -5.05 24.47
N VAL A 321 19.49 -6.15 25.23
CA VAL A 321 19.58 -6.11 26.70
C VAL A 321 20.86 -5.39 27.16
N HIS A 322 22.00 -5.66 26.52
CA HIS A 322 23.27 -5.01 26.86
C HIS A 322 23.25 -3.51 26.56
N THR A 323 22.66 -3.10 25.44
CA THR A 323 22.62 -1.68 25.03
C THR A 323 21.61 -0.87 25.84
N HIS A 324 20.39 -1.37 26.07
CA HIS A 324 19.31 -0.59 26.69
C HIS A 324 19.04 -0.95 28.16
N GLY A 325 19.69 -1.99 28.68
CA GLY A 325 19.49 -2.51 30.03
C GLY A 325 18.28 -3.44 30.13
N TRP A 326 18.46 -4.55 30.84
CA TRP A 326 17.45 -5.63 30.94
C TRP A 326 16.08 -5.14 31.45
N ARG A 327 16.03 -4.18 32.39
CA ARG A 327 14.76 -3.68 32.94
C ARG A 327 13.90 -2.98 31.89
N ARG A 328 14.53 -2.17 31.03
CA ARG A 328 13.82 -1.43 29.98
C ARG A 328 13.34 -2.38 28.90
N VAL A 329 14.19 -3.32 28.48
CA VAL A 329 13.83 -4.38 27.51
C VAL A 329 12.73 -5.28 28.07
N TYR A 330 12.82 -5.67 29.34
CA TYR A 330 11.78 -6.46 30.01
C TYR A 330 10.44 -5.74 30.02
N SER A 331 10.41 -4.46 30.41
CA SER A 331 9.20 -3.65 30.37
C SER A 331 8.62 -3.55 28.96
N PHE A 332 9.47 -3.26 27.97
CA PHE A 332 9.08 -3.19 26.56
C PHE A 332 8.40 -4.49 26.11
N ILE A 333 9.04 -5.63 26.34
CA ILE A 333 8.52 -6.94 25.91
C ILE A 333 7.22 -7.29 26.65
N THR A 334 7.17 -7.03 27.96
CA THR A 334 5.96 -7.26 28.76
C THR A 334 4.78 -6.44 28.25
N THR A 335 5.01 -5.20 27.79
CA THR A 335 3.95 -4.36 27.19
C THR A 335 3.51 -4.83 25.80
N LYS A 336 4.40 -5.47 25.02
CA LYS A 336 4.06 -5.98 23.68
C LYS A 336 3.46 -7.38 23.68
N ILE A 337 3.75 -8.22 24.67
CA ILE A 337 3.23 -9.60 24.73
C ILE A 337 1.70 -9.68 24.56
N PRO A 338 0.87 -8.89 25.29
CA PRO A 338 -0.58 -8.96 25.12
C PRO A 338 -1.02 -8.62 23.69
N LEU A 339 -0.37 -7.62 23.08
CA LEU A 339 -0.66 -7.20 21.71
C LEU A 339 -0.29 -8.30 20.72
N ILE A 340 0.90 -8.89 20.87
CA ILE A 340 1.39 -10.02 20.07
C ILE A 340 0.41 -11.19 20.17
N LYS A 341 0.07 -11.64 21.39
CA LYS A 341 -0.83 -12.78 21.63
C LYS A 341 -2.25 -12.58 21.09
N SER A 342 -2.70 -11.33 21.00
CA SER A 342 -4.00 -10.97 20.39
C SER A 342 -3.98 -10.83 18.87
N SER A 343 -2.80 -10.94 18.25
CA SER A 343 -2.56 -10.72 16.81
C SER A 343 -2.11 -12.00 16.10
N ASN A 344 -1.83 -11.90 14.80
CA ASN A 344 -1.24 -12.97 13.99
C ASN A 344 0.29 -12.83 13.88
N VAL A 345 0.93 -12.22 14.89
CA VAL A 345 2.37 -11.96 14.92
C VAL A 345 3.07 -12.97 15.82
N VAL A 346 4.11 -13.60 15.30
CA VAL A 346 5.07 -14.38 16.09
C VAL A 346 6.31 -13.53 16.36
N LEU A 347 6.77 -13.49 17.59
CA LEU A 347 8.02 -12.83 17.97
C LEU A 347 9.07 -13.90 18.30
N THR A 348 10.16 -13.94 17.55
CA THR A 348 11.28 -14.87 17.75
C THR A 348 12.53 -14.09 18.13
N GLY A 349 13.01 -14.28 19.37
CA GLY A 349 14.18 -13.57 19.90
C GLY A 349 15.39 -14.47 20.07
N PHE A 350 16.53 -14.11 19.45
CA PHE A 350 17.79 -14.83 19.58
C PHE A 350 18.56 -14.34 20.81
N TYR A 351 19.00 -15.23 21.70
CA TYR A 351 19.75 -14.83 22.90
C TYR A 351 20.93 -15.76 23.19
N TYR A 352 22.01 -15.16 23.68
CA TYR A 352 23.19 -15.84 24.21
C TYR A 352 23.09 -15.91 25.74
N PRO A 353 22.84 -17.08 26.36
CA PRO A 353 22.70 -17.20 27.80
C PRO A 353 23.95 -16.78 28.58
N GLU A 354 25.12 -17.05 28.00
CA GLU A 354 26.42 -16.89 28.65
C GLU A 354 26.90 -15.45 28.69
N SER A 355 26.30 -14.55 27.90
CA SER A 355 26.73 -13.15 27.83
C SER A 355 26.14 -12.26 28.93
N HIS A 356 25.23 -12.75 29.77
CA HIS A 356 24.62 -11.95 30.84
C HIS A 356 25.26 -12.25 32.19
N GLU A 357 25.60 -11.20 32.94
CA GLU A 357 26.26 -11.31 34.24
C GLU A 357 25.41 -12.06 35.28
N LYS A 358 24.09 -11.87 35.23
CA LYS A 358 23.14 -12.49 36.17
C LYS A 358 22.19 -13.41 35.43
N LYS A 359 22.29 -14.71 35.73
CA LYS A 359 21.38 -15.74 35.20
C LYS A 359 19.89 -15.43 35.44
N SER A 360 19.57 -14.70 36.52
CA SER A 360 18.19 -14.30 36.82
C SER A 360 17.59 -13.36 35.76
N GLU A 361 18.40 -12.59 35.03
CA GLU A 361 17.91 -11.66 34.02
C GLU A 361 17.31 -12.43 32.83
N ILE A 362 18.02 -13.45 32.35
CA ILE A 362 17.57 -14.30 31.24
C ILE A 362 16.40 -15.19 31.63
N LEU A 363 16.45 -15.79 32.83
CA LEU A 363 15.35 -16.60 33.36
C LEU A 363 14.02 -15.84 33.38
N THR A 364 14.08 -14.52 33.53
CA THR A 364 12.88 -13.67 33.48
C THR A 364 12.30 -13.61 32.07
N PHE A 365 13.13 -13.56 31.03
CA PHE A 365 12.69 -13.63 29.63
C PHE A 365 12.23 -15.03 29.22
N GLU A 366 12.94 -16.07 29.64
CA GLU A 366 12.55 -17.46 29.41
C GLU A 366 11.17 -17.79 29.99
N ARG A 367 10.82 -17.24 31.16
CA ARG A 367 9.51 -17.40 31.78
C ARG A 367 8.37 -16.72 31.03
N MET A 368 8.67 -15.72 30.19
CA MET A 368 7.67 -15.04 29.37
C MET A 368 7.43 -15.73 28.03
N ALA A 369 8.40 -16.53 27.57
CA ALA A 369 8.35 -17.19 26.29
C ALA A 369 7.35 -18.36 26.31
N ASP A 370 6.61 -18.50 25.22
CA ASP A 370 5.70 -19.63 24.98
C ASP A 370 6.50 -20.87 24.54
N SER A 371 7.65 -20.69 23.87
CA SER A 371 8.58 -21.77 23.55
C SER A 371 10.04 -21.34 23.58
N ILE A 372 10.93 -22.29 23.91
CA ILE A 372 12.38 -22.12 23.88
C ILE A 372 12.96 -23.16 22.92
N ILE A 373 13.63 -22.68 21.87
CA ILE A 373 14.27 -23.48 20.82
C ILE A 373 15.76 -23.54 21.15
N ASN A 374 16.30 -24.74 21.35
CA ASN A 374 17.73 -24.93 21.58
C ASN A 374 18.40 -25.31 20.26
N GLN A 375 19.47 -24.59 19.89
CA GLN A 375 20.30 -24.87 18.71
C GLN A 375 21.56 -25.69 19.02
#